data_AF-A0A966VVZ5-F1
#
_entry.id   AF-A0A966VVZ5-F1
#
_cell.length_a   1.000
_cell.length_b   1.000
_cell.length_c   1.000
_cell.angle_alpha   90.00
_cell.angle_beta   90.00
_cell.angle_gamma   90.00
#
_symmetry.space_group_name_H-M   'P 1'
#
loop_
_entity.id
_entity.type
_entity.pdbx_description
1 polymer ?
#
loop_
_entity_poly.entity_id
_entity_poly.type
_entity_poly.pdbx_seq_one_letter_code
_entity_poly.pdbx_strand_id
1 'polypeptide(L)' 'MKKSIEACQQLFSSQDIEIGAQLYLEQFYSSFQFIREGEVYLEDGIDHIHMRRPLH' A
#
# COMPACT_ATOMS: atom_id res chain seq x y z
N MET A 1 10.88 1.76 -1.30
CA MET A 1 9.83 0.73 -1.29
C MET A 1 10.38 -0.68 -1.05
N LYS A 2 11.16 -1.29 -1.97
CA LYS A 2 11.65 -2.69 -1.81
C LYS A 2 12.21 -3.04 -0.43
N LYS A 3 13.17 -2.24 0.07
CA LYS A 3 13.76 -2.43 1.41
C LYS A 3 12.74 -2.39 2.56
N SER A 4 11.70 -1.58 2.43
CA SER A 4 10.62 -1.50 3.43
C SER A 4 9.77 -2.76 3.42
N ILE A 5 9.43 -3.28 2.23
CA ILE A 5 8.71 -4.56 2.09
C ILE A 5 9.55 -5.71 2.66
N GLU A 6 10.83 -5.78 2.31
CA GLU A 6 11.76 -6.77 2.86
C GLU A 6 11.84 -6.72 4.39
N ALA A 7 11.92 -5.51 4.97
CA ALA A 7 11.92 -5.34 6.42
C ALA A 7 10.58 -5.78 7.05
N CYS A 8 9.44 -5.42 6.45
CA CYS A 8 8.13 -5.87 6.91
C CYS A 8 8.02 -7.40 6.87
N GLN A 9 8.51 -8.05 5.81
CA GLN A 9 8.51 -9.51 5.71
C GLN A 9 9.44 -10.17 6.73
N GLN A 10 10.56 -9.54 7.09
CA GLN A 10 11.47 -10.06 8.11
C GLN A 10 10.92 -9.92 9.53
N LEU A 11 10.25 -8.81 9.83
CA LEU A 11 9.72 -8.51 11.16
C LEU A 11 8.32 -9.10 11.40
N PHE A 12 7.52 -9.21 10.34
CA PHE A 12 6.10 -9.58 10.36
C PHE A 12 5.78 -10.56 9.23
N SER A 13 6.47 -11.71 9.22
CA SER A 13 6.50 -12.69 8.14
C SER A 13 5.16 -13.34 7.74
N SER A 14 4.06 -13.06 8.43
CA SER A 14 2.73 -13.64 8.16
C SER A 14 1.62 -12.61 8.18
N GLN A 15 1.94 -11.35 7.87
CA GLN A 15 0.98 -10.25 7.82
C GLN A 15 0.98 -9.59 6.44
N ASP A 16 -0.21 -9.18 6.02
CA ASP A 16 -0.39 -8.28 4.88
C ASP A 16 0.26 -6.92 5.20
N ILE A 17 0.62 -6.18 4.16
CA ILE A 17 1.10 -4.79 4.31
C ILE A 17 0.00 -3.86 3.84
N GLU A 18 -0.52 -3.04 4.76
CA GLU A 18 -1.51 -2.02 4.46
C GLU A 18 -0.88 -0.63 4.46
N ILE A 19 -1.33 0.23 3.53
CA ILE A 19 -0.91 1.62 3.42
C ILE A 19 -2.09 2.51 3.05
N GLY A 20 -2.02 3.77 3.49
CA GLY A 20 -2.67 4.88 2.80
C GLY A 20 -1.74 5.41 1.71
N ALA A 21 -2.26 5.67 0.53
CA ALA A 21 -1.50 6.23 -0.59
C ALA A 21 -2.29 7.35 -1.26
N GLN A 22 -1.59 8.36 -1.77
CA GLN A 22 -2.21 9.35 -2.65
C GLN A 22 -2.66 8.67 -3.95
N LEU A 23 -3.85 9.00 -4.45
CA LEU A 23 -4.48 8.35 -5.60
C LEU A 23 -3.57 8.35 -6.85
N TYR A 24 -2.86 9.45 -7.11
CA TYR A 24 -1.98 9.54 -8.28
C TYR A 24 -0.78 8.59 -8.23
N LEU A 25 -0.46 8.00 -7.06
CA LEU A 25 0.60 7.02 -6.88
C LEU A 25 0.12 5.57 -6.98
N GLU A 26 -1.16 5.32 -7.25
CA GLU A 26 -1.74 3.97 -7.34
C GLU A 26 -0.89 3.04 -8.22
N GLN A 27 -0.51 3.47 -9.42
CA GLN A 27 0.30 2.66 -10.35
C GLN A 27 1.71 2.37 -9.82
N PHE A 28 2.29 3.31 -9.06
CA PHE A 28 3.60 3.10 -8.43
C PHE A 28 3.51 1.99 -7.39
N TYR A 29 2.52 2.01 -6.50
CA TYR A 29 2.34 0.98 -5.48
C TYR A 29 1.86 -0.35 -6.06
N SER A 30 1.02 -0.34 -7.09
CA SER A 30 0.62 -1.54 -7.84
C SER A 30 1.82 -2.27 -8.46
N SER A 31 2.88 -1.56 -8.85
CA SER A 31 4.14 -2.19 -9.31
C SER A 31 4.87 -3.00 -8.22
N PHE A 32 4.52 -2.78 -6.94
CA PHE A 32 4.95 -3.57 -5.79
C PHE A 32 3.85 -4.51 -5.28
N GLN A 33 2.88 -4.84 -6.13
CA GLN A 33 1.75 -5.74 -5.86
C GLN A 33 0.86 -5.30 -4.67
N PHE A 34 0.81 -4.01 -4.37
CA PHE A 34 -0.29 -3.46 -3.58
C PHE A 34 -1.55 -3.40 -4.45
N ILE A 35 -2.69 -3.71 -3.85
CA ILE A 35 -3.99 -3.72 -4.50
C ILE A 35 -4.82 -2.66 -3.80
N ARG A 36 -5.44 -1.75 -4.57
CA ARG A 36 -6.35 -0.76 -4.01
C ARG A 36 -7.53 -1.44 -3.30
N GLU A 37 -7.88 -0.93 -2.13
CA GLU A 37 -9.05 -1.33 -1.37
C GLU A 37 -9.90 -0.12 -1.02
N GLY A 38 -11.21 -0.25 -1.24
CA GLY A 38 -12.17 0.79 -0.92
C GLY A 38 -12.17 2.00 -1.86
N GLU A 39 -12.88 3.02 -1.40
CA GLU A 39 -13.16 4.25 -2.12
C GLU A 39 -12.04 5.28 -1.97
N VAL A 40 -12.01 6.26 -2.88
CA VAL A 40 -11.15 7.44 -2.73
C VAL A 40 -11.66 8.27 -1.56
N TYR A 41 -10.76 8.75 -0.70
CA TYR A 41 -11.07 9.68 0.39
C TYR A 41 -10.17 10.91 0.33
N LEU A 42 -10.65 12.02 0.89
CA LEU A 42 -9.90 13.26 0.94
C LEU A 42 -9.13 13.35 2.26
N GLU A 43 -7.81 13.55 2.17
CA GLU A 43 -6.93 13.80 3.32
C GLU A 43 -6.03 14.99 2.96
N ASP A 44 -6.03 16.04 3.79
CA ASP A 44 -5.32 17.30 3.56
C ASP A 44 -5.57 17.96 2.18
N GLY A 45 -6.77 17.78 1.62
CA GLY A 45 -7.14 18.32 0.31
C GLY A 45 -6.57 17.54 -0.87
N ILE A 46 -6.03 16.34 -0.64
CA ILE A 46 -5.49 15.44 -1.66
C ILE A 46 -6.28 14.13 -1.65
N ASP A 47 -6.58 13.60 -2.84
CA ASP A 47 -7.23 12.31 -2.99
C ASP A 47 -6.29 11.17 -2.56
N HIS A 48 -6.76 10.33 -1.65
CA HIS A 48 -6.08 9.17 -1.10
C HIS A 48 -6.91 7.90 -1.31
N ILE A 49 -6.23 6.76 -1.24
CA ILE A 49 -6.78 5.42 -1.34
C ILE A 49 -6.11 4.53 -0.30
N HIS A 50 -6.84 3.54 0.20
CA HIS A 50 -6.23 2.44 0.94
C HIS A 50 -5.69 1.42 -0.06
N MET A 51 -4.55 0.82 0.25
CA MET A 51 -4.01 -0.27 -0.54
C MET A 51 -3.42 -1.35 0.36
N ARG A 52 -3.56 -2.61 -0.05
CA ARG A 52 -3.07 -3.79 0.66
C ARG A 52 -2.22 -4.66 -0.24
N ARG A 53 -1.08 -5.09 0.27
CA ARG A 53 -0.25 -6.13 -0.33
C ARG A 53 -0.50 -7.44 0.44
N PRO A 54 -1.15 -8.45 -0.17
CA PRO A 54 -1.41 -9.72 0.49
C PRO A 54 -0.13 -10.48 0.80
N LEU A 55 -0.15 -11.27 1.88
CA LEU A 55 0.81 -12.35 2.09
C LEU A 55 0.68 -13.37 0.94
N HIS A 56 1.82 -13.85 0.43
CA HIS A 56 1.88 -15.01 -0.47
C HIS A 56 2.36 -16.24 0.30
#